data_AF-A0A833TN07-F1
#
_entry.id   AF-A0A833TN07-F1
#
_cell.length_a   1.000
_cell.length_b   1.000
_cell.length_c   1.000
_cell.angle_alpha   90.00
_cell.angle_beta   90.00
_cell.angle_gamma   90.00
#
_symmetry.space_group_name_H-M   'P 1'
#
loop_
_entity.id
_entity.type
_entity.pdbx_description
1 polymer ?
#
loop_
_entity_poly.entity_id
_entity_poly.type
_entity_poly.pdbx_seq_one_letter_code
_entity_poly.pdbx_strand_id
1 'polypeptide(L)'
;MNPLYARGHDESKKQQVIANSPCQTTNRLFIIPMYLESHWAGVVLDYEKRKATMFDPAQTMTNYKEISKILDKYFGGYTETLDPIHQRAPRQEDINSCGPLTLLFFECAVRGIPVPKVSSEQVEYLRFRYFFLSSKGVFCRNPGVTMNDS
;
A
#
# COMPACT_ATOMS: atom_id res chain seq x y z
N MET A 1 20.81 2.59 0.25
CA MET A 1 19.83 3.37 1.04
C MET A 1 18.50 3.29 0.30
N ASN A 2 17.41 2.85 0.92
CA ASN A 2 16.10 2.85 0.26
C ASN A 2 15.67 4.31 0.04
N PRO A 3 15.40 4.76 -1.21
CA PRO A 3 15.06 6.14 -1.49
C PRO A 3 13.79 6.61 -0.76
N LEU A 4 12.88 5.69 -0.39
CA LEU A 4 11.71 5.99 0.45
C LEU A 4 12.09 6.33 1.90
N TYR A 5 13.28 5.95 2.36
CA TYR A 5 13.79 6.21 3.71
C TYR A 5 14.64 7.46 3.79
N ALA A 6 14.94 8.11 2.66
CA ALA A 6 16.03 9.09 2.61
C ALA A 6 15.82 10.32 3.51
N ARG A 7 14.59 10.64 3.97
CA ARG A 7 14.28 11.92 4.66
C ARG A 7 13.18 11.89 5.74
N GLY A 8 12.78 10.73 6.26
CA GLY A 8 11.61 10.59 7.16
C GLY A 8 11.88 10.24 8.63
N HIS A 9 13.10 10.44 9.15
CA HIS A 9 13.47 9.90 10.47
C HIS A 9 12.95 10.70 11.67
N ASP A 10 12.75 12.01 11.50
CA ASP A 10 12.30 12.91 12.58
C ASP A 10 10.77 12.86 12.71
N GLU A 11 10.29 12.57 13.92
CA GLU A 11 8.86 12.51 14.25
C GLU A 11 8.12 13.81 13.95
N SER A 12 8.74 14.96 14.20
CA SER A 12 8.14 16.27 13.91
C SER A 12 7.91 16.48 12.40
N LYS A 13 8.86 16.00 11.58
CA LYS A 13 8.75 16.03 10.12
C LYS A 13 7.69 15.09 9.60
N LYS A 14 7.46 13.93 10.23
CA LYS A 14 6.41 12.98 9.81
C LYS A 14 5.03 13.62 9.89
N GLN A 15 4.69 14.24 11.02
CA GLN A 15 3.41 14.93 11.20
C GLN A 15 3.26 16.09 10.21
N GLN A 16 4.31 16.89 10.02
CA GLN A 16 4.30 17.99 9.05
C GLN A 16 4.11 17.50 7.61
N VAL A 17 4.73 16.38 7.22
CA VAL A 17 4.57 15.79 5.88
C VAL A 17 3.14 15.30 5.67
N ILE A 18 2.52 14.69 6.68
CA ILE A 18 1.12 14.25 6.62
C ILE A 18 0.15 15.44 6.56
N ALA A 19 0.42 16.51 7.30
CA ALA A 19 -0.38 17.73 7.25
C ALA A 19 -0.34 18.40 5.87
N ASN A 20 0.74 18.22 5.12
CA ASN A 20 0.89 18.67 3.73
C ASN A 20 0.53 17.59 2.70
N SER A 21 -0.19 16.54 3.12
CA SER A 21 -0.60 15.47 2.23
C SER A 21 -1.47 16.01 1.10
N PRO A 22 -1.25 15.57 -0.16
CA PRO A 22 -2.17 15.86 -1.26
C PRO A 22 -3.50 15.09 -1.13
N CYS A 23 -3.63 14.25 -0.09
CA CYS A 23 -4.81 13.43 0.12
C CYS A 23 -5.91 14.25 0.79
N GLN A 24 -7.04 14.37 0.09
CA GLN A 24 -8.24 14.99 0.60
C GLN A 24 -9.28 13.90 0.85
N THR A 25 -10.16 14.10 1.84
CA THR A 25 -11.26 13.17 2.14
C THR A 25 -12.31 13.08 1.02
N THR A 26 -12.23 13.97 0.03
CA THR A 26 -12.98 13.91 -1.24
C THR A 26 -12.41 12.89 -2.22
N ASN A 27 -11.17 12.42 -2.02
CA ASN A 27 -10.59 11.36 -2.83
C ASN A 27 -11.33 10.04 -2.54
N ARG A 28 -11.71 9.30 -3.58
CA ARG A 28 -12.38 7.99 -3.41
C ARG A 28 -11.54 7.00 -2.59
N LEU A 29 -10.26 6.87 -2.96
CA LEU A 29 -9.34 5.91 -2.36
C LEU A 29 -8.08 6.61 -1.86
N PHE A 30 -7.61 6.20 -0.69
CA PHE A 30 -6.28 6.53 -0.18
C PHE A 30 -5.51 5.23 0.13
N ILE A 31 -4.34 5.08 -0.50
CA ILE A 31 -3.48 3.90 -0.41
C ILE A 31 -2.28 4.21 0.46
N ILE A 32 -2.08 3.42 1.50
CA ILE A 32 -1.02 3.61 2.49
C ILE A 32 -0.15 2.35 2.52
N PRO A 33 0.99 2.32 1.81
CA PRO A 33 2.00 1.28 1.98
C PRO A 33 2.64 1.40 3.36
N MET A 34 2.77 0.28 4.07
CA MET A 34 3.38 0.24 5.41
C MET A 34 4.53 -0.75 5.44
N TYR A 35 5.65 -0.33 6.02
CA TYR A 35 6.78 -1.21 6.28
C TYR A 35 6.94 -1.43 7.78
N LEU A 36 6.80 -2.67 8.21
CA LEU A 36 6.81 -3.13 9.59
C LEU A 36 8.09 -3.92 9.86
N GLU A 37 9.17 -3.23 10.24
CA GLU A 37 10.54 -3.72 10.56
C GLU A 37 11.29 -4.54 9.49
N SER A 38 10.62 -5.45 8.78
CA SER A 38 11.14 -6.23 7.65
C SER A 38 10.02 -6.71 6.71
N HIS A 39 8.79 -6.22 6.91
CA HIS A 39 7.60 -6.78 6.29
C HIS A 39 6.73 -5.70 5.66
N TRP A 40 6.24 -5.94 4.44
CA TRP A 40 5.31 -5.05 3.77
C TRP A 40 3.87 -5.41 4.10
N ALA A 41 3.12 -4.38 4.48
CA ALA A 41 1.67 -4.41 4.64
C ALA A 41 1.05 -3.21 3.91
N GLY A 42 -0.28 -3.20 3.81
CA GLY A 42 -0.99 -2.12 3.13
C GLY A 42 -2.31 -1.80 3.79
N VAL A 43 -2.70 -0.53 3.70
CA VAL A 43 -4.04 -0.06 4.05
C VAL A 43 -4.66 0.66 2.87
N VAL A 44 -5.94 0.40 2.62
CA VAL A 44 -6.76 1.16 1.68
C VAL A 44 -7.90 1.79 2.46
N LEU A 45 -7.99 3.11 2.42
CA LEU A 45 -9.14 3.87 2.88
C LEU A 45 -10.05 4.09 1.68
N ASP A 46 -11.24 3.50 1.72
CA ASP A 46 -12.27 3.62 0.69
C ASP A 46 -13.43 4.43 1.28
N TYR A 47 -13.48 5.72 0.93
CA TYR A 47 -14.48 6.65 1.47
C TYR A 47 -15.86 6.43 0.85
N GLU A 48 -15.92 5.90 -0.37
CA GLU A 48 -17.18 5.55 -1.03
C GLU A 48 -17.85 4.36 -0.32
N LYS A 49 -17.06 3.34 0.05
CA LYS A 49 -17.56 2.16 0.79
C LYS A 49 -17.48 2.32 2.31
N ARG A 50 -16.94 3.43 2.80
CA ARG A 50 -16.67 3.71 4.22
C ARG A 50 -15.85 2.62 4.92
N LYS A 51 -14.77 2.15 4.29
CA LYS A 51 -13.94 1.05 4.80
C LYS A 51 -12.47 1.42 4.90
N ALA A 52 -11.84 1.06 6.01
CA ALA A 52 -10.39 1.03 6.17
C ALA A 52 -9.93 -0.43 6.08
N THR A 53 -9.56 -0.87 4.87
CA THR A 53 -9.15 -2.26 4.64
C THR A 53 -7.66 -2.41 4.89
N MET A 54 -7.30 -3.14 5.94
CA MET A 54 -5.94 -3.49 6.32
C MET A 54 -5.58 -4.85 5.74
N PHE A 55 -4.40 -4.94 5.14
CA PHE A 55 -3.86 -6.16 4.57
C PHE A 55 -2.46 -6.42 5.09
N ASP A 56 -2.34 -7.49 5.87
CA ASP A 56 -1.08 -8.12 6.21
C ASP A 56 -0.97 -9.46 5.46
N PRO A 57 -0.08 -9.60 4.46
CA PRO A 57 0.16 -10.87 3.78
C PRO A 57 0.52 -12.02 4.73
N ALA A 58 1.22 -11.76 5.84
CA ALA A 58 1.56 -12.75 6.85
C ALA A 58 0.38 -13.14 7.75
N GLN A 59 -0.64 -12.28 7.82
CA GLN A 59 -1.85 -12.42 8.62
C GLN A 59 -1.59 -12.61 10.12
N THR A 60 -0.59 -11.92 10.64
CA THR A 60 -0.22 -11.97 12.05
C THR A 60 -0.93 -10.88 12.83
N MET A 61 -1.41 -11.22 14.04
CA MET A 61 -2.04 -10.24 14.92
C MET A 61 -1.07 -9.14 15.37
N THR A 62 0.22 -9.45 15.46
CA THR A 62 1.27 -8.47 15.78
C THR A 62 1.32 -7.37 14.72
N ASN A 63 1.34 -7.73 13.44
CA ASN A 63 1.35 -6.75 12.36
C ASN A 63 0.05 -5.94 12.32
N TYR A 64 -1.11 -6.56 12.50
CA TYR A 64 -2.38 -5.81 12.55
C TYR A 64 -2.39 -4.77 13.68
N LYS A 65 -1.90 -5.13 14.87
CA LYS A 65 -1.77 -4.17 15.98
C LYS A 65 -0.83 -3.01 15.62
N GLU A 66 0.27 -3.29 14.95
CA GLU A 66 1.21 -2.26 14.53
C GLU A 66 0.63 -1.34 13.45
N ILE A 67 -0.11 -1.91 12.49
CA ILE A 67 -0.88 -1.14 11.49
C ILE A 67 -1.84 -0.19 12.20
N SER A 68 -2.63 -0.68 13.16
CA SER A 68 -3.58 0.16 13.90
C SER A 68 -2.87 1.29 14.64
N LYS A 69 -1.77 1.04 15.34
CA LYS A 69 -0.99 2.10 16.00
C LYS A 69 -0.50 3.17 15.03
N ILE A 70 -0.03 2.77 13.84
CA ILE A 70 0.44 3.70 12.81
C ILE A 70 -0.74 4.52 12.28
N LEU A 71 -1.90 3.89 12.03
CA LEU A 71 -3.11 4.59 11.61
C LEU A 71 -3.55 5.60 12.67
N ASP A 72 -3.68 5.21 13.93
CA ASP A 72 -4.11 6.10 15.00
C ASP A 72 -3.16 7.29 15.16
N LYS A 73 -1.85 7.03 15.12
CA LYS A 73 -0.81 8.05 15.35
C LYS A 73 -0.71 9.08 14.23
N TYR A 74 -0.87 8.65 12.98
CA TYR A 74 -0.53 9.47 11.81
C TYR A 74 -1.72 9.76 10.91
N PHE A 75 -2.69 8.86 10.86
CA PHE A 75 -3.81 8.90 9.93
C PHE A 75 -5.18 8.93 10.63
N GLY A 76 -5.24 9.11 11.95
CA GLY A 76 -6.47 9.00 12.75
C GLY A 76 -7.63 9.80 12.16
N GLY A 77 -7.42 11.09 11.85
CA GLY A 77 -8.43 11.95 11.23
C GLY A 77 -8.90 11.50 9.83
N TYR A 78 -8.10 10.70 9.12
CA TYR A 78 -8.50 10.11 7.83
C TYR A 78 -9.36 8.85 8.02
N THR A 79 -9.29 8.20 9.19
CA THR A 79 -9.93 6.92 9.47
C THR A 79 -11.18 7.00 10.35
N GLU A 80 -11.44 8.15 10.99
CA GLU A 80 -12.53 8.33 11.97
C GLU A 80 -13.92 7.84 11.53
N THR A 81 -14.22 7.92 10.24
CA THR A 81 -15.55 7.58 9.68
C THR A 81 -15.58 6.24 8.94
N LEU A 82 -14.51 5.44 9.05
CA LEU A 82 -14.32 4.23 8.25
C LEU A 82 -14.37 2.97 9.11
N ASP A 83 -15.05 1.95 8.60
CA ASP A 83 -15.11 0.63 9.25
C ASP A 83 -13.79 -0.15 9.02
N PRO A 84 -13.12 -0.62 10.09
CA PRO A 84 -11.89 -1.39 9.95
C PRO A 84 -12.19 -2.80 9.43
N ILE A 85 -11.55 -3.17 8.31
CA ILE A 85 -11.69 -4.49 7.68
C ILE A 85 -10.32 -5.17 7.59
N HIS A 86 -10.24 -6.47 7.88
CA HIS A 86 -9.05 -7.27 7.60
C HIS A 86 -9.20 -8.04 6.29
N GLN A 87 -8.36 -7.72 5.32
CA GLN A 87 -8.21 -8.50 4.10
C GLN A 87 -7.46 -9.80 4.44
N ARG A 88 -8.12 -10.95 4.23
CA ARG A 88 -7.57 -12.29 4.58
C ARG A 88 -7.04 -13.07 3.38
N ALA A 89 -7.06 -12.51 2.19
CA ALA A 89 -6.53 -13.16 1.00
C ALA A 89 -5.73 -12.18 0.15
N PRO A 90 -4.61 -12.62 -0.46
CA PRO A 90 -3.95 -13.90 -0.24
C PRO A 90 -3.14 -13.95 1.07
N ARG A 91 -2.87 -15.16 1.57
CA ARG A 91 -1.90 -15.38 2.64
C ARG A 91 -0.56 -15.70 2.01
N GLN A 92 0.51 -15.07 2.46
CA GLN A 92 1.86 -15.45 2.06
C GLN A 92 2.26 -16.75 2.77
N GLU A 93 2.92 -17.65 2.05
CA GLU A 93 3.43 -18.92 2.59
C GLU A 93 4.95 -18.90 2.78
N ASP A 94 5.63 -17.90 2.21
CA ASP A 94 7.08 -17.71 2.27
C ASP A 94 7.47 -16.46 3.08
N ILE A 95 8.79 -16.18 3.12
CA ILE A 95 9.36 -15.05 3.87
C ILE A 95 9.53 -13.75 3.06
N ASN A 96 9.23 -13.75 1.75
CA ASN A 96 9.63 -12.65 0.87
C ASN A 96 8.52 -12.14 -0.06
N SER A 97 7.31 -12.69 0.00
CA SER A 97 6.19 -12.36 -0.89
C SER A 97 5.30 -11.22 -0.41
N CYS A 98 5.59 -10.64 0.76
CA CYS A 98 4.84 -9.52 1.31
C CYS A 98 4.69 -8.36 0.33
N GLY A 99 5.78 -7.92 -0.31
CA GLY A 99 5.77 -6.82 -1.27
C GLY A 99 4.84 -7.05 -2.48
N PRO A 100 5.07 -8.10 -3.30
CA PRO A 100 4.20 -8.40 -4.45
C PRO A 100 2.72 -8.58 -4.09
N LEU A 101 2.42 -9.20 -2.94
CA LEU A 101 1.04 -9.39 -2.50
C LEU A 101 0.40 -8.07 -2.07
N THR A 102 1.13 -7.20 -1.37
CA THR A 102 0.65 -5.85 -1.03
C THR A 102 0.38 -5.02 -2.29
N LEU A 103 1.23 -5.11 -3.31
CA LEU A 103 0.99 -4.42 -4.59
C LEU A 103 -0.26 -4.96 -5.30
N LEU A 104 -0.47 -6.28 -5.30
CA LEU A 104 -1.69 -6.88 -5.85
C LEU A 104 -2.95 -6.39 -5.12
N PHE A 105 -2.90 -6.33 -3.79
CA PHE A 105 -3.98 -5.78 -2.97
C PHE A 105 -4.37 -4.36 -3.40
N PHE A 106 -3.39 -3.48 -3.59
CA PHE A 106 -3.64 -2.11 -4.06
C PHE A 106 -4.19 -2.07 -5.48
N GLU A 107 -3.64 -2.87 -6.40
CA GLU A 107 -4.11 -2.95 -7.77
C GLU A 107 -5.59 -3.38 -7.85
N CYS A 108 -5.97 -4.38 -7.04
CA CYS A 108 -7.36 -4.81 -6.90
C CYS A 108 -8.26 -3.71 -6.33
N ALA A 109 -7.80 -3.01 -5.30
CA ALA A 109 -8.55 -1.92 -4.68
C ALA A 109 -8.82 -0.77 -5.66
N VAL A 110 -7.79 -0.32 -6.39
CA VAL A 110 -7.92 0.74 -7.41
C VAL A 110 -8.92 0.36 -8.49
N ARG A 111 -8.90 -0.90 -8.94
CA ARG A 111 -9.82 -1.40 -9.97
C ARG A 111 -11.20 -1.76 -9.44
N GLY A 112 -11.40 -1.74 -8.13
CA GLY A 112 -12.67 -2.13 -7.49
C GLY A 112 -13.00 -3.61 -7.62
N ILE A 113 -12.01 -4.48 -7.80
CA ILE A 113 -12.20 -5.93 -7.92
C ILE A 113 -11.80 -6.66 -6.63
N PRO A 114 -12.37 -7.85 -6.34
CA PRO A 114 -11.93 -8.67 -5.22
C PRO A 114 -10.46 -9.07 -5.34
N VAL A 115 -9.78 -9.16 -4.20
CA VAL A 115 -8.40 -9.69 -4.15
C VAL A 115 -8.45 -11.21 -4.32
N PRO A 116 -7.79 -11.78 -5.35
CA PRO A 116 -7.84 -13.22 -5.60
C PRO A 116 -6.96 -13.99 -4.62
N LYS A 117 -7.22 -15.29 -4.47
CA LYS A 117 -6.20 -16.22 -4.00
C LYS A 117 -5.12 -16.35 -5.06
N VAL A 118 -3.87 -16.57 -4.64
CA VAL A 118 -2.75 -16.75 -5.57
C VAL A 118 -1.93 -17.97 -5.20
N SER A 119 -1.45 -18.69 -6.21
CA SER A 119 -0.43 -19.74 -6.07
C SER A 119 0.98 -19.15 -6.05
N SER A 120 1.98 -19.93 -5.64
CA SER A 120 3.39 -19.52 -5.66
C SER A 120 3.86 -19.11 -7.07
N GLU A 121 3.49 -19.84 -8.11
CA GLU A 121 3.80 -19.53 -9.51
C GLU A 121 3.21 -18.17 -9.93
N GLN A 122 2.00 -17.86 -9.47
CA GLN A 122 1.38 -16.56 -9.72
C GLN A 122 2.11 -15.44 -8.97
N VAL A 123 2.66 -15.71 -7.78
CA VAL A 123 3.49 -14.73 -7.07
C VAL A 123 4.80 -14.46 -7.81
N GLU A 124 5.44 -15.48 -8.39
CA GLU A 124 6.62 -15.29 -9.25
C GLU A 124 6.29 -14.44 -10.49
N TYR A 125 5.15 -14.71 -11.13
CA TYR A 125 4.65 -13.87 -12.22
C TYR A 125 4.44 -12.42 -11.76
N LEU A 126 3.85 -12.20 -10.59
CA LEU A 126 3.64 -10.84 -10.05
C LEU A 126 4.96 -10.13 -9.82
N ARG A 127 5.97 -10.80 -9.26
CA ARG A 127 7.33 -10.25 -9.10
C ARG A 127 7.90 -9.81 -10.43
N PHE A 128 7.89 -10.70 -11.43
CA PHE A 128 8.37 -10.40 -12.76
C PHE A 128 7.62 -9.20 -13.36
N ARG A 129 6.29 -9.21 -13.29
CA ARG A 129 5.44 -8.14 -13.85
C ARG A 129 5.77 -6.79 -13.24
N TYR A 130 5.82 -6.69 -11.91
CA TYR A 130 6.12 -5.41 -11.24
C TYR A 130 7.55 -4.94 -11.50
N PHE A 131 8.52 -5.84 -11.49
CA PHE A 131 9.91 -5.52 -11.83
C PHE A 131 10.04 -5.02 -13.27
N PHE A 132 9.50 -5.76 -14.23
CA PHE A 132 9.56 -5.45 -15.64
C PHE A 132 8.88 -4.10 -15.94
N LEU A 133 7.65 -3.88 -15.48
CA LEU A 133 6.92 -2.62 -15.70
C LEU A 133 7.63 -1.42 -15.06
N SER A 134 8.24 -1.61 -13.87
CA SER A 134 9.05 -0.58 -13.23
C SER A 134 10.29 -0.26 -14.06
N SER A 135 10.98 -1.27 -14.62
CA SER A 135 12.15 -1.06 -15.49
C SER A 135 11.81 -0.30 -16.79
N LYS A 136 10.54 -0.35 -17.22
CA LYS A 136 10.01 0.39 -18.38
C LYS A 136 9.47 1.77 -18.03
N GLY A 137 9.60 2.17 -16.75
CA GLY A 137 9.12 3.44 -16.22
C GLY A 137 7.60 3.57 -16.20
N VAL A 138 6.85 2.48 -16.35
CA VAL A 138 5.38 2.52 -16.54
C VAL A 138 4.68 3.21 -15.37
N PHE A 139 5.17 3.02 -14.14
CA PHE A 139 4.61 3.64 -12.93
C PHE A 139 5.14 5.05 -12.64
N CYS A 140 6.19 5.50 -13.34
CA CYS A 140 6.87 6.76 -13.07
C CYS A 140 6.71 7.77 -14.22
N ARG A 141 5.92 7.45 -15.26
CA ARG A 141 5.69 8.37 -16.37
C ARG A 141 4.87 9.57 -15.89
N ASN A 142 5.44 10.75 -16.10
CA ASN A 142 4.73 12.00 -15.93
C ASN A 142 3.75 12.13 -17.10
N PRO A 143 2.42 12.25 -16.88
CA PRO A 143 1.43 12.27 -17.97
C PRO A 143 1.66 13.39 -19.02
N GLY A 144 2.44 14.41 -18.67
CA GLY A 144 2.75 15.55 -19.54
C GLY A 144 4.02 15.44 -20.39
N VAL A 145 4.77 14.32 -20.34
CA VAL A 145 5.98 14.15 -21.16
C VAL A 145 5.75 13.03 -22.16
N THR A 146 5.21 13.39 -23.32
CA THR A 146 5.38 12.59 -24.54
C THR A 146 6.85 12.60 -24.89
N MET A 147 7.51 11.44 -24.82
CA MET A 147 8.82 11.25 -25.42
C MET A 147 8.64 11.44 -26.92
N ASN A 148 9.22 12.51 -27.47
CA ASN A 148 9.49 12.56 -28.90
C ASN A 148 10.58 11.52 -29.15
N ASP A 149 10.17 10.34 -29.62
CA ASP A 149 11.09 9.35 -30.15
C ASP A 149 11.83 10.00 -31.33
N SER A 150 13.14 10.16 -31.15
CA SER A 150 14.11 10.54 -32.19
C SER A 150 14.96 9.32 -32.52
#